data_AF-A0A6A7K7L1-F1
#
_entry.id   AF-A0A6A7K7L1-F1
#
_cell.length_a   1.000
_cell.length_b   1.000
_cell.length_c   1.000
_cell.angle_alpha   90.00
_cell.angle_beta   90.00
_cell.angle_gamma   90.00
#
_symmetry.space_group_name_H-M   'P 1'
#
loop_
_entity.id
_entity.type
_entity.pdbx_description
1 polymer ?
#
loop_
_entity_poly.entity_id
_entity_poly.type
_entity_poly.pdbx_seq_one_letter_code
_entity_poly.pdbx_strand_id
1 'polypeptide(L)'
;MFDLWQQLTFGKYLKFLTDFVGRNASMLGLILFSYVIVIFVGRYGGLKYIRNRFDEFVITKSRDYLKDNNNIESSELVDKIYEDWKKEIDNFPSYVFIQSKRDYWIEKPNLEAIEQRLFIDKDKASEILVKNGVIIGE
;
A
#
# COMPACT_ATOMS: atom_id res chain seq x y z
N MET A 1 -35.53 35.96 -18.36
CA MET A 1 -35.99 34.83 -19.20
C MET A 1 -35.01 33.67 -19.20
N PHE A 2 -33.69 33.92 -19.29
CA PHE A 2 -32.64 32.88 -19.24
C PHE A 2 -32.63 32.07 -17.92
N ASP A 3 -32.84 32.76 -16.79
CA ASP A 3 -32.78 32.18 -15.44
C ASP A 3 -33.91 31.17 -15.14
N LEU A 4 -35.12 31.44 -15.66
CA LEU A 4 -36.28 30.54 -15.58
C LEU A 4 -36.07 29.27 -16.42
N TRP A 5 -35.44 29.40 -17.59
CA TRP A 5 -35.09 28.27 -18.44
C TRP A 5 -33.97 27.42 -17.83
N GLN A 6 -32.99 28.06 -17.18
CA GLN A 6 -31.93 27.37 -16.45
C GLN A 6 -32.50 26.59 -15.25
N GLN A 7 -33.37 27.18 -14.44
CA GLN A 7 -34.02 26.47 -13.32
C GLN A 7 -34.92 25.31 -13.78
N LEU A 8 -35.67 25.48 -14.87
CA LEU A 8 -36.52 24.41 -15.44
C LEU A 8 -35.70 23.27 -16.05
N THR A 9 -34.57 23.57 -16.68
CA THR A 9 -33.68 22.54 -17.23
C THR A 9 -32.90 21.84 -16.12
N PHE A 10 -32.28 22.59 -15.20
CA PHE A 10 -31.60 22.02 -14.03
C PHE A 10 -32.54 21.18 -13.18
N GLY A 11 -33.77 21.63 -12.93
CA GLY A 11 -34.77 20.88 -12.18
C GLY A 11 -35.16 19.57 -12.85
N LYS A 12 -35.23 19.53 -14.19
CA LYS A 12 -35.44 18.29 -14.96
C LYS A 12 -34.25 17.34 -14.87
N TYR A 13 -33.02 17.85 -14.97
CA TYR A 13 -31.81 17.04 -14.80
C TYR A 13 -31.66 16.50 -13.37
N LEU A 14 -31.97 17.32 -12.36
CA LEU A 14 -31.93 16.90 -10.96
C LEU A 14 -32.96 15.81 -10.69
N LYS A 15 -34.19 15.98 -11.18
CA LYS A 15 -35.25 14.98 -11.07
C LYS A 15 -34.88 13.67 -11.78
N PHE A 16 -34.30 13.77 -12.97
CA PHE A 16 -33.78 12.61 -13.68
C PHE A 16 -32.71 11.88 -12.86
N LEU A 17 -31.75 12.62 -12.28
CA LEU A 17 -30.71 12.04 -11.44
C LEU A 17 -31.29 11.39 -10.18
N THR A 18 -32.22 12.02 -9.47
CA THR A 18 -32.83 11.45 -8.26
C THR A 18 -33.67 10.21 -8.58
N ASP A 19 -34.43 10.23 -9.68
CA ASP A 19 -35.21 9.07 -10.11
C ASP A 19 -34.31 7.94 -10.61
N PHE A 20 -33.20 8.27 -11.29
CA PHE A 20 -32.22 7.30 -11.76
C PHE A 20 -31.48 6.64 -10.60
N VAL A 21 -31.02 7.42 -9.62
CA VAL A 21 -30.35 6.90 -8.41
C VAL A 21 -31.34 6.10 -7.58
N GLY A 22 -32.58 6.56 -7.41
CA GLY A 22 -33.62 5.85 -6.67
C GLY A 22 -33.98 4.50 -7.29
N ARG A 23 -34.14 4.43 -8.62
CA ARG A 23 -34.45 3.19 -9.34
C ARG A 23 -33.28 2.20 -9.36
N ASN A 24 -32.04 2.71 -9.38
CA ASN A 24 -30.83 1.89 -9.46
C ASN A 24 -30.06 1.82 -8.14
N ALA A 25 -30.71 2.15 -7.01
CA ALA A 25 -30.05 2.28 -5.71
C ALA A 25 -29.34 0.99 -5.27
N SER A 26 -29.90 -0.17 -5.57
CA SER A 26 -29.29 -1.47 -5.29
C SER A 26 -28.04 -1.73 -6.13
N MET A 27 -28.08 -1.43 -7.43
CA MET A 27 -26.95 -1.58 -8.34
C MET A 27 -25.82 -0.60 -8.01
N LEU A 28 -26.16 0.67 -7.80
CA LEU A 28 -25.20 1.70 -7.37
C LEU A 28 -24.62 1.38 -5.99
N GLY A 29 -25.45 0.87 -5.07
CA GLY A 29 -25.03 0.39 -3.76
C GLY A 29 -24.04 -0.77 -3.85
N LEU A 30 -24.26 -1.74 -4.73
CA LEU A 30 -23.32 -2.84 -4.97
C LEU A 30 -21.99 -2.37 -5.55
N ILE A 31 -22.02 -1.42 -6.50
CA ILE A 31 -20.81 -0.81 -7.06
C ILE A 31 -20.02 -0.11 -5.96
N LEU A 32 -20.68 0.75 -5.16
CA LEU A 32 -20.05 1.44 -4.04
C LEU A 32 -19.51 0.46 -2.99
N PHE A 33 -20.26 -0.59 -2.67
CA PHE A 33 -19.84 -1.61 -1.71
C PHE A 33 -18.61 -2.38 -2.19
N SER A 34 -18.59 -2.81 -3.45
CA SER A 34 -17.43 -3.47 -4.06
C SER A 34 -16.19 -2.57 -4.04
N TYR A 35 -16.37 -1.28 -4.32
CA TYR A 35 -15.31 -0.28 -4.24
C TYR A 35 -14.76 -0.12 -2.82
N VAL A 36 -15.64 -0.05 -1.81
CA VAL A 36 -15.23 0.02 -0.39
C VAL A 36 -14.45 -1.23 0.02
N ILE A 37 -14.86 -2.43 -0.43
CA ILE A 37 -14.12 -3.67 -0.17
C ILE A 37 -12.72 -3.61 -0.76
N VAL A 38 -12.58 -3.19 -2.03
CA VAL A 38 -11.29 -3.10 -2.70
C VAL A 38 -10.36 -2.12 -1.98
N ILE A 39 -10.88 -0.96 -1.57
CA ILE A 39 -10.11 0.00 -0.76
C ILE A 39 -9.71 -0.61 0.58
N PHE A 40 -10.63 -1.29 1.26
CA PHE A 40 -10.36 -1.87 2.57
C PHE A 40 -9.26 -2.93 2.49
N VAL A 41 -9.33 -3.82 1.50
CA VAL A 41 -8.32 -4.87 1.27
C VAL A 41 -6.97 -4.26 0.91
N GLY A 42 -6.92 -3.28 -0.01
CA GLY A 42 -5.68 -2.60 -0.37
C GLY A 42 -5.06 -1.83 0.80
N ARG A 43 -5.89 -1.10 1.56
CA ARG A 43 -5.42 -0.26 2.67
C ARG A 43 -4.96 -1.06 3.88
N TYR A 44 -5.71 -2.08 4.29
CA TYR A 44 -5.42 -2.82 5.52
C TYR A 44 -4.69 -4.13 5.24
N GLY A 45 -5.18 -4.89 4.25
CA GLY A 45 -4.60 -6.19 3.89
C GLY A 45 -3.22 -6.04 3.26
N GLY A 46 -3.11 -5.22 2.21
CA GLY A 46 -1.85 -4.96 1.52
C GLY A 46 -0.78 -4.36 2.44
N LEU A 47 -1.14 -3.35 3.22
CA LEU A 47 -0.21 -2.70 4.15
C LEU A 47 0.32 -3.66 5.22
N LYS A 48 -0.56 -4.46 5.83
CA LYS A 48 -0.16 -5.45 6.84
C LYS A 48 0.69 -6.56 6.23
N TYR A 49 0.34 -7.01 5.02
CA TYR A 49 1.09 -8.01 4.29
C TYR A 49 2.52 -7.54 3.99
N ILE A 50 2.69 -6.34 3.43
CA ILE A 50 4.01 -5.80 3.07
C ILE A 50 4.89 -5.65 4.32
N ARG A 51 4.34 -5.13 5.43
CA ARG A 51 5.07 -4.98 6.69
C ARG A 51 5.54 -6.33 7.26
N ASN A 52 4.62 -7.29 7.38
CA ASN A 52 4.98 -8.61 7.88
C ASN A 52 6.01 -9.30 6.98
N ARG A 53 5.84 -9.17 5.66
CA ARG A 53 6.76 -9.72 4.68
C ARG A 53 8.15 -9.09 4.79
N PHE A 54 8.23 -7.78 5.02
CA PHE A 54 9.50 -7.09 5.23
C PHE A 54 10.21 -7.58 6.50
N ASP A 55 9.51 -7.65 7.63
CA ASP A 55 10.07 -8.12 8.89
C ASP A 55 10.64 -9.55 8.76
N GLU A 56 9.86 -10.46 8.16
CA GLU A 56 10.30 -11.82 7.87
C GLU A 56 11.50 -11.88 6.91
N PHE A 57 11.50 -11.03 5.89
CA PHE A 57 12.56 -10.95 4.90
C PHE A 57 13.89 -10.51 5.53
N VAL A 58 13.87 -9.43 6.32
CA VAL A 58 15.05 -8.89 7.03
C VAL A 58 15.64 -9.95 7.96
N ILE A 59 14.82 -10.66 8.72
CA ILE A 59 15.29 -11.71 9.64
C ILE A 59 15.85 -12.91 8.86
N THR A 60 15.20 -13.31 7.77
CA THR A 60 15.66 -14.45 6.97
C THR A 60 16.98 -14.15 6.30
N LYS A 61 17.07 -13.02 5.59
CA LYS A 61 18.29 -12.60 4.89
C LYS A 61 19.46 -12.33 5.82
N SER A 62 19.22 -11.74 6.98
CA SER A 62 20.29 -11.54 7.96
C SER A 62 20.88 -12.86 8.45
N ARG A 63 20.06 -13.87 8.70
CA ARG A 63 20.55 -15.21 9.05
C ARG A 63 21.34 -15.85 7.91
N ASP A 64 20.91 -15.68 6.66
CA ASP A 64 21.61 -16.24 5.51
C ASP A 64 22.97 -15.57 5.33
N TYR A 65 23.05 -14.23 5.41
CA TYR A 65 24.32 -13.52 5.31
C TYR A 65 25.29 -13.82 6.46
N LEU A 66 24.80 -13.96 7.70
CA LEU A 66 25.65 -14.29 8.85
C LEU A 66 26.15 -15.74 8.83
N LYS A 67 25.41 -16.66 8.21
CA LYS A 67 25.88 -18.04 7.98
C LYS A 67 27.02 -18.10 6.98
N ASP A 68 26.92 -17.31 5.91
CA ASP A 68 27.93 -17.30 4.84
C ASP A 68 29.16 -16.44 5.19
N ASN A 69 28.96 -15.37 5.98
CA ASN A 69 30.05 -14.49 6.42
C ASN A 69 29.78 -13.93 7.83
N ASN A 70 30.37 -14.58 8.83
CA ASN A 70 30.15 -14.24 10.24
C ASN A 70 30.86 -12.95 10.71
N ASN A 71 31.58 -12.26 9.83
CA ASN A 71 32.36 -11.05 10.17
C ASN A 71 31.94 -9.84 9.33
N ILE A 72 30.72 -9.85 8.81
CA ILE A 72 30.16 -8.71 8.06
C ILE A 72 29.86 -7.54 9.01
N GLU A 73 30.16 -6.32 8.57
CA GLU A 73 29.84 -5.11 9.33
C GLU A 73 28.32 -4.87 9.36
N SER A 74 27.79 -4.35 10.47
CA SER A 74 26.35 -4.08 10.64
C SER A 74 25.79 -3.16 9.54
N SER A 75 26.55 -2.14 9.15
CA SER A 75 26.18 -1.19 8.09
C SER A 75 26.07 -1.89 6.73
N GLU A 76 27.06 -2.71 6.38
CA GLU A 76 27.12 -3.48 5.14
C GLU A 76 26.00 -4.54 5.07
N LEU A 77 25.66 -5.15 6.21
CA LEU A 77 24.58 -6.11 6.32
C LEU A 77 23.21 -5.47 6.02
N VAL A 78 22.93 -4.32 6.64
CA VAL A 78 21.69 -3.57 6.41
C VAL A 78 21.57 -3.17 4.94
N ASP A 79 22.66 -2.68 4.35
CA ASP A 79 22.68 -2.26 2.95
C ASP A 79 22.38 -3.41 1.99
N LYS A 80 23.01 -4.58 2.19
CA LYS A 80 22.76 -5.77 1.37
C LYS A 80 21.32 -6.26 1.48
N ILE A 81 20.78 -6.34 2.70
CA ILE A 81 19.39 -6.76 2.93
C ILE A 81 18.43 -5.79 2.23
N TYR A 82 18.70 -4.48 2.31
CA TYR A 82 17.84 -3.49 1.69
C TYR A 82 17.89 -3.53 0.16
N GLU A 83 19.07 -3.73 -0.44
CA GLU A 83 19.19 -3.91 -1.89
C GLU A 83 18.48 -5.18 -2.39
N ASP A 84 18.52 -6.26 -1.61
CA ASP A 84 17.76 -7.47 -1.91
C ASP A 84 16.25 -7.25 -1.75
N TRP A 85 15.83 -6.45 -0.76
CA TRP A 85 14.43 -6.08 -0.57
C TRP A 85 13.87 -5.29 -1.76
N LYS A 86 14.65 -4.36 -2.33
CA LYS A 86 14.25 -3.61 -3.53
C LYS A 86 13.85 -4.54 -4.67
N LYS A 87 14.61 -5.63 -4.87
CA LYS A 87 14.32 -6.64 -5.89
C LYS A 87 13.12 -7.52 -5.55
N GLU A 88 12.86 -7.77 -4.27
CA GLU A 88 11.70 -8.55 -3.83
C GLU A 88 10.38 -7.79 -4.10
N ILE A 89 10.36 -6.46 -3.96
CA ILE A 89 9.17 -5.63 -4.23
C ILE A 89 8.65 -5.83 -5.66
N ASP A 90 9.55 -5.90 -6.64
CA ASP A 90 9.19 -6.11 -8.05
C ASP A 90 8.55 -7.48 -8.30
N ASN A 91 8.82 -8.45 -7.41
CA ASN A 91 8.27 -9.81 -7.46
C ASN A 91 7.02 -9.99 -6.61
N PHE A 92 6.44 -8.91 -6.06
CA PHE A 92 5.23 -9.03 -5.27
C PHE A 92 4.05 -9.61 -6.09
N PRO A 93 3.21 -10.43 -5.44
CA PRO A 93 2.04 -10.99 -6.10
C PRO A 93 1.13 -9.90 -6.67
N SER A 94 0.51 -10.17 -7.81
CA SER A 94 -0.34 -9.22 -8.53
C SER A 94 -1.57 -8.73 -7.75
N TYR A 95 -1.93 -9.41 -6.66
CA TYR A 95 -3.05 -9.05 -5.79
C TYR A 95 -2.65 -8.08 -4.66
N VAL A 96 -1.36 -7.79 -4.47
CA VAL A 96 -0.90 -6.83 -3.47
C VAL A 96 -1.02 -5.44 -4.06
N PHE A 97 -1.74 -4.57 -3.37
CA PHE A 97 -1.91 -3.18 -3.76
C PHE A 97 -1.74 -2.27 -2.56
N ILE A 98 -1.28 -1.05 -2.85
CA ILE A 98 -1.22 0.05 -1.89
C ILE A 98 -2.07 1.20 -2.43
N GLN A 99 -2.50 2.11 -1.55
CA GLN A 99 -3.18 3.32 -2.01
C GLN A 99 -2.23 4.14 -2.88
N SER A 100 -2.76 4.91 -3.84
CA SER A 100 -2.02 5.85 -4.68
C SER A 100 -1.93 7.23 -4.03
N LYS A 101 -0.97 8.06 -4.47
CA LYS A 101 -0.67 9.38 -3.87
C LYS A 101 -1.86 10.34 -3.92
N ARG A 102 -2.82 10.05 -4.81
CA ARG A 102 -4.07 10.79 -4.96
C ARG A 102 -5.27 10.12 -4.26
N ASP A 103 -5.02 9.35 -3.20
CA ASP A 103 -5.94 8.80 -2.17
C ASP A 103 -7.18 7.98 -2.60
N TYR A 104 -7.55 7.96 -3.88
CA TYR A 104 -8.79 7.31 -4.36
C TYR A 104 -8.55 6.10 -5.27
N TRP A 105 -7.29 5.74 -5.52
CA TRP A 105 -6.95 4.61 -6.36
C TRP A 105 -5.95 3.71 -5.68
N ILE A 106 -5.99 2.43 -6.02
CA ILE A 106 -4.98 1.46 -5.62
C ILE A 106 -3.97 1.31 -6.75
N GLU A 107 -2.69 1.21 -6.40
CA GLU A 107 -1.59 1.02 -7.33
C GLU A 107 -0.74 -0.18 -6.89
N LYS A 108 0.03 -0.73 -7.83
CA LYS A 108 1.01 -1.75 -7.49
C LYS A 108 2.06 -1.15 -6.54
N PRO A 109 2.57 -1.94 -5.58
CA PRO A 109 3.62 -1.48 -4.68
C PRO A 109 4.85 -1.11 -5.50
N ASN A 110 5.38 0.09 -5.23
CA ASN A 110 6.64 0.57 -5.77
C ASN A 110 7.51 0.99 -4.59
N LEU A 111 8.83 0.91 -4.74
CA LEU A 111 9.81 1.30 -3.73
C LEU A 111 9.52 2.67 -3.14
N GLU A 112 9.32 3.69 -3.98
CA GLU A 112 9.04 5.07 -3.52
C GLU A 112 7.78 5.12 -2.64
N ALA A 113 6.74 4.38 -3.02
CA ALA A 113 5.48 4.38 -2.29
C ALA A 113 5.56 3.56 -0.99
N ILE A 114 6.42 2.53 -0.95
CA ILE A 114 6.72 1.76 0.26
C ILE A 114 7.55 2.61 1.23
N GLU A 115 8.63 3.25 0.77
CA GLU A 115 9.48 4.12 1.58
C GLU A 115 8.68 5.30 2.17
N GLN A 116 8.00 6.08 1.32
CA GLN A 116 7.33 7.30 1.76
C GLN A 116 6.09 7.06 2.62
N ARG A 117 5.40 5.93 2.45
CA ARG A 117 4.05 5.73 3.05
C ARG A 117 4.02 4.62 4.08
N LEU A 118 4.86 3.60 3.91
CA LEU A 118 4.96 2.51 4.88
C LEU A 118 6.08 2.75 5.90
N PHE A 119 6.97 3.73 5.65
CA PHE A 119 8.17 4.00 6.44
C PHE A 119 9.04 2.75 6.55
N ILE A 120 9.19 2.06 5.41
CA ILE A 120 10.04 0.88 5.25
C ILE A 120 11.26 1.34 4.46
N ASP A 121 12.32 1.69 5.19
CA ASP A 121 13.61 2.16 4.70
C ASP A 121 14.77 1.37 5.35
N LYS A 122 16.00 1.80 5.12
CA LYS A 122 17.20 1.20 5.75
C LYS A 122 17.17 1.32 7.27
N ASP A 123 16.67 2.42 7.80
CA ASP A 123 16.57 2.64 9.24
C ASP A 123 15.60 1.63 9.86
N LYS A 124 14.50 1.32 9.16
CA LYS A 124 13.57 0.29 9.60
C LYS A 124 14.19 -1.10 9.60
N ALA A 125 14.99 -1.43 8.58
CA ALA A 125 15.74 -2.69 8.56
C ALA A 125 16.71 -2.79 9.76
N SER A 126 17.44 -1.71 10.05
CA SER A 126 18.33 -1.62 11.22
C SER A 126 17.56 -1.82 12.54
N GLU A 127 16.44 -1.12 12.71
CA GLU A 127 15.57 -1.24 13.90
C GLU A 127 15.12 -2.69 14.14
N ILE A 128 14.72 -3.40 13.07
CA ILE A 128 14.30 -4.80 13.15
C ILE A 128 15.48 -5.68 13.59
N LEU A 129 16.67 -5.47 13.05
CA LEU A 129 17.86 -6.25 13.40
C LEU A 129 18.30 -6.01 14.85
N VAL A 130 18.29 -4.76 15.32
CA VAL A 130 18.57 -4.40 16.73
C VAL A 130 17.55 -5.06 17.66
N LYS A 131 16.26 -4.93 17.34
CA LYS A 131 15.16 -5.50 18.15
C LYS A 131 15.26 -7.03 18.27
N ASN A 132 15.75 -7.70 17.23
CA ASN A 132 15.92 -9.14 17.21
C ASN A 132 17.31 -9.59 17.71
N GLY A 133 18.15 -8.68 18.19
CA GLY A 133 19.48 -8.98 18.74
C GLY A 133 20.49 -9.47 17.70
N VAL A 134 20.27 -9.17 16.42
CA VAL A 134 21.17 -9.54 15.32
C VAL A 134 22.37 -8.62 15.25
N ILE A 135 22.16 -7.32 15.52
CA ILE A 135 23.20 -6.29 15.59
C ILE A 135 23.08 -5.56 16.93
N ILE A 136 24.19 -5.01 17.40
CA ILE A 136 24.22 -4.15 18.60
C ILE A 136 23.81 -2.75 18.14
N GLY A 137 22.78 -2.17 18.78
CA GLY A 137 22.36 -0.79 18.47
C GLY A 137 23.48 0.19 18.83
N GLU A 138 23.78 1.10 17.91
CA GLU A 138 24.63 2.28 18.16
C GLU A 138 23.87 3.37 18.91
#